data_AF-A0A0D8CK22-F1
#
_entry.id   AF-A0A0D8CK22-F1
#
_cell.length_a   1.000
_cell.length_b   1.000
_cell.length_c   1.000
_cell.angle_alpha   90.00
_cell.angle_beta   90.00
_cell.angle_gamma   90.00
#
_symmetry.space_group_name_H-M   'P 1'
#
loop_
_entity.id
_entity.type
_entity.pdbx_description
1 polymer ?
#
loop_
_entity_poly.entity_id
_entity_poly.type
_entity_poly.pdbx_seq_one_letter_code
_entity_poly.pdbx_strand_id
1 'polypeptide(L)'
;MASVPNFSANQIEQISRILGDISSGSKITSTLTALGIEDTSSESTKWRRLNHIFLHYKRRDGAGSKLIDYVRSVLNPAGFVDDSDLFEDTRQKLNAVLAFSGPHYTQEGDFHHTTAAKTIDEAHQRAKTLQGKFRGRRIHAEVEKYCRPELLQQNYFHAVFEASKGLAQRIRELSGIDGDGAALVDKVFSVERPILAFNTLTSETEKSEHKGFASLLKGCFAAVRNPLAHEPKLLWKGEDDAADYLSLISLLHRKLDDCVGTGFKP
;
A
#
# COMPACT_ATOMS: atom_id res chain seq x y z
N MET A 1 10.87 25.58 20.30
CA MET A 1 11.20 25.83 18.88
C MET A 1 11.56 24.48 18.28
N ALA A 2 10.76 23.94 17.36
CA ALA A 2 11.08 22.66 16.72
C ALA A 2 12.41 22.80 15.97
N SER A 3 13.36 21.90 16.20
CA SER A 3 14.66 21.94 15.53
C SER A 3 14.46 21.83 14.02
N VAL A 4 14.94 22.80 13.26
CA VAL A 4 14.89 22.76 11.80
C VAL A 4 15.62 21.50 11.32
N PRO A 5 14.97 20.62 10.53
CA PRO A 5 15.61 19.39 10.08
C PRO A 5 16.85 19.68 9.23
N ASN A 6 17.97 19.05 9.58
CA ASN A 6 19.21 19.20 8.85
C ASN A 6 19.35 18.10 7.79
N PHE A 7 18.86 18.37 6.58
CA PHE A 7 18.99 17.43 5.46
C PHE A 7 20.43 17.40 4.93
N SER A 8 20.97 16.20 4.69
CA SER A 8 22.25 16.01 3.99
C SER A 8 22.16 16.43 2.52
N ALA A 9 23.31 16.67 1.88
CA ALA A 9 23.33 17.01 0.45
C ALA A 9 22.68 15.92 -0.42
N ASN A 10 22.91 14.64 -0.08
CA ASN A 10 22.27 13.51 -0.76
C ASN A 10 20.75 13.52 -0.59
N GLN A 11 20.24 13.80 0.62
CA GLN A 11 18.79 13.90 0.85
C GLN A 11 18.17 15.05 0.05
N ILE A 12 18.83 16.21 -0.01
CA ILE A 12 18.38 17.34 -0.81
C ILE A 12 18.31 16.96 -2.29
N GLU A 13 19.31 16.24 -2.81
CA GLU A 13 19.30 15.77 -4.19
C GLU A 13 18.13 14.81 -4.47
N GLN A 14 17.93 13.81 -3.61
CA GLN A 14 16.84 12.83 -3.79
C GLN A 14 15.47 13.49 -3.71
N ILE A 15 15.25 14.39 -2.74
CA ILE A 15 14.00 15.16 -2.63
C ILE A 15 13.81 16.03 -3.88
N SER A 16 14.87 16.66 -4.38
CA SER A 16 14.81 17.49 -5.60
C SER A 16 14.45 16.69 -6.85
N ARG A 17 14.90 15.43 -6.94
CA ARG A 17 14.50 14.49 -8.01
C ARG A 17 13.01 14.19 -7.94
N ILE A 18 12.54 13.76 -6.76
CA ILE A 18 11.13 13.43 -6.53
C ILE A 18 10.21 14.61 -6.88
N LEU A 19 10.51 15.80 -6.36
CA LEU A 19 9.70 17.00 -6.62
C LEU A 19 9.83 17.51 -8.06
N GLY A 20 10.99 17.29 -8.68
CA GLY A 20 11.26 17.64 -10.07
C GLY A 20 10.39 16.84 -11.03
N ASP A 21 10.09 15.58 -10.73
CA ASP A 21 9.28 14.72 -11.60
C ASP A 21 7.81 15.19 -11.65
N ILE A 22 7.25 15.59 -10.51
CA ILE A 22 5.84 16.01 -10.40
C ILE A 22 5.57 17.49 -10.72
N SER A 23 6.61 18.25 -11.05
CA SER A 23 6.50 19.69 -11.31
C SER A 23 6.82 20.01 -12.77
N SER A 24 6.14 21.00 -13.34
CA SER A 24 6.59 21.64 -14.58
C SER A 24 7.62 22.72 -14.28
N GLY A 25 8.42 23.12 -15.27
CA GLY A 25 9.37 24.23 -15.10
C GLY A 25 8.70 25.53 -14.66
N SER A 26 7.49 25.82 -15.17
CA SER A 26 6.69 26.97 -14.77
C SER A 26 6.17 26.85 -13.34
N LYS A 27 5.69 25.66 -12.92
CA LYS A 27 5.23 25.41 -11.54
C LYS A 27 6.37 25.57 -10.53
N ILE A 28 7.59 25.14 -10.88
CA ILE A 28 8.78 25.37 -10.05
C ILE A 28 9.01 26.87 -9.87
N THR A 29 9.05 27.63 -10.98
CA THR A 29 9.29 29.07 -10.92
C THR A 29 8.22 29.79 -10.09
N SER A 30 6.93 29.53 -10.32
CA SER A 30 5.85 30.19 -9.59
C SER A 30 5.90 29.89 -8.09
N THR A 31 6.22 28.64 -7.73
CA THR A 31 6.31 28.23 -6.32
C THR A 31 7.51 28.85 -5.61
N LEU A 32 8.69 28.88 -6.26
CA LEU A 32 9.88 29.52 -5.71
C LEU A 32 9.64 31.01 -5.46
N THR A 33 9.04 31.71 -6.43
CA THR A 33 8.69 33.14 -6.30
C THR A 33 7.72 33.38 -5.16
N ALA A 34 6.67 32.56 -5.02
CA ALA A 34 5.69 32.70 -3.94
C ALA A 34 6.32 32.52 -2.54
N LEU A 35 7.39 31.73 -2.44
CA LEU A 35 8.13 31.48 -1.20
C LEU A 35 9.31 32.45 -0.98
N GLY A 36 9.50 33.43 -1.86
CA GLY A 36 10.65 34.34 -1.80
C GLY A 36 12.00 33.60 -1.90
N ILE A 37 12.04 32.50 -2.66
CA ILE A 37 13.24 31.72 -2.93
C ILE A 37 13.81 32.19 -4.25
N GLU A 38 15.01 32.76 -4.21
CA GLU A 38 15.71 33.22 -5.40
C GLU A 38 16.31 32.02 -6.14
N ASP A 39 16.01 31.94 -7.44
CA ASP A 39 16.63 30.96 -8.32
C ASP A 39 17.96 31.50 -8.85
N THR A 40 19.04 31.09 -8.20
CA THR A 40 20.41 31.42 -8.62
C THR A 40 20.99 30.38 -9.59
N SER A 41 20.20 29.41 -10.03
CA SER A 41 20.69 28.33 -10.87
C SER A 41 20.63 28.71 -12.36
N SER A 42 21.62 28.29 -13.12
CA SER A 42 21.60 28.33 -14.58
C SER A 42 21.15 26.99 -15.18
N GLU A 43 20.42 26.19 -14.41
CA GLU A 43 20.08 24.80 -14.73
C GLU A 43 18.71 24.71 -15.42
N SER A 44 18.66 24.09 -16.60
CA SER A 44 17.38 23.81 -17.30
C SER A 44 16.70 22.55 -16.77
N THR A 45 17.46 21.62 -16.18
CA THR A 45 16.93 20.36 -15.65
C THR A 45 16.24 20.60 -14.31
N LYS A 46 14.94 20.30 -14.24
CA LYS A 46 14.07 20.54 -13.08
C LYS A 46 14.69 20.15 -11.73
N TRP A 47 15.16 18.90 -11.61
CA TRP A 47 15.74 18.43 -10.34
C TRP A 47 17.10 19.06 -10.03
N ARG A 48 17.93 19.35 -11.04
CA ARG A 48 19.24 20.01 -10.86
C ARG A 48 19.06 21.45 -10.39
N ARG A 49 18.08 22.14 -10.98
CA ARG A 49 17.63 23.47 -10.58
C ARG A 49 17.24 23.50 -9.11
N LEU A 50 16.31 22.63 -8.69
CA LEU A 50 15.90 22.51 -7.29
C LEU A 50 17.09 22.17 -6.37
N ASN A 51 17.91 21.18 -6.74
CA ASN A 51 19.06 20.76 -5.95
C ASN A 51 20.07 21.90 -5.75
N HIS A 52 20.39 22.64 -6.81
CA HIS A 52 21.29 23.79 -6.75
C HIS A 52 20.78 24.84 -5.77
N ILE A 53 19.50 25.23 -5.89
CA ILE A 53 18.86 26.24 -5.05
C ILE A 53 18.91 25.82 -3.57
N PHE A 54 18.46 24.61 -3.25
CA PHE A 54 18.41 24.17 -1.84
C PHE A 54 19.81 23.92 -1.24
N LEU A 55 20.80 23.51 -2.04
CA LEU A 55 22.20 23.46 -1.59
C LEU A 55 22.81 24.85 -1.39
N HIS A 56 22.43 25.85 -2.18
CA HIS A 56 22.81 27.25 -1.95
C HIS A 56 22.22 27.75 -0.61
N TYR A 57 20.92 27.55 -0.37
CA TYR A 57 20.29 27.91 0.91
C TYR A 57 20.77 27.07 2.09
N LYS A 58 21.34 25.87 1.87
CA LYS A 58 21.96 25.08 2.94
C LYS A 58 23.20 25.76 3.49
N ARG A 59 23.94 26.47 2.64
CA ARG A 59 25.20 27.13 2.97
C ARG A 59 25.02 28.54 3.57
N ARG A 60 23.86 29.18 3.35
CA ARG A 60 23.55 30.57 3.78
C ARG A 60 22.59 30.68 4.97
N ASP A 61 22.29 29.57 5.64
CA ASP A 61 21.25 29.39 6.68
C ASP A 61 19.82 29.12 6.16
N GLY A 62 19.13 28.15 6.78
CA GLY A 62 17.69 27.94 6.58
C GLY A 62 17.22 26.98 5.46
N ALA A 63 18.08 26.11 4.90
CA ALA A 63 17.62 25.15 3.88
C ALA A 63 16.49 24.22 4.34
N GLY A 64 16.55 23.75 5.59
CA GLY A 64 15.57 22.80 6.10
C GLY A 64 14.15 23.38 6.10
N SER A 65 14.00 24.63 6.54
CA SER A 65 12.70 25.31 6.51
C SER A 65 12.24 25.63 5.09
N LYS A 66 13.12 26.21 4.24
CA LYS A 66 12.75 26.53 2.85
C LYS A 66 12.39 25.29 2.03
N LEU A 67 13.09 24.18 2.22
CA LEU A 67 12.76 22.92 1.54
C LEU A 67 11.42 22.36 2.03
N ILE A 68 11.16 22.41 3.34
CA ILE A 68 9.88 22.00 3.93
C ILE A 68 8.73 22.85 3.39
N ASP A 69 8.89 24.17 3.34
CA ASP A 69 7.87 25.09 2.85
C ASP A 69 7.61 24.87 1.35
N TYR A 70 8.68 24.58 0.58
CA TYR A 70 8.56 24.20 -0.82
C TYR A 70 7.81 22.88 -0.99
N VAL A 71 8.11 21.85 -0.19
CA VAL A 71 7.37 20.58 -0.22
C VAL A 71 5.89 20.80 0.11
N ARG A 72 5.56 21.56 1.16
CA ARG A 72 4.16 21.88 1.51
C ARG A 72 3.41 22.55 0.37
N SER A 73 4.09 23.43 -0.38
CA SER A 73 3.46 24.14 -1.49
C SER A 73 3.27 23.27 -2.73
N VAL A 74 4.27 22.44 -3.08
CA VAL A 74 4.21 21.61 -4.29
C VAL A 74 3.31 20.40 -4.10
N LEU A 75 3.34 19.81 -2.91
CA LEU A 75 2.63 18.58 -2.55
C LEU A 75 1.37 18.87 -1.71
N ASN A 76 0.71 20.00 -1.91
CA ASN A 76 -0.54 20.32 -1.19
C ASN A 76 -1.68 19.36 -1.64
N PRO A 77 -2.33 18.61 -0.72
CA PRO A 77 -3.36 17.63 -1.08
C PRO A 77 -4.51 18.18 -1.94
N ALA A 78 -4.89 19.45 -1.74
CA ALA A 78 -5.96 20.08 -2.52
C ALA A 78 -5.62 20.18 -4.03
N GLY A 79 -4.34 20.17 -4.40
CA GLY A 79 -3.89 20.16 -5.79
C GLY A 79 -3.87 18.77 -6.44
N PHE A 80 -4.21 17.71 -5.70
CA PHE A 80 -4.15 16.31 -6.17
C PHE A 80 -5.49 15.57 -5.96
N VAL A 81 -6.61 16.29 -5.90
CA VAL A 81 -7.94 15.68 -5.74
C VAL A 81 -8.22 14.67 -6.86
N ASP A 82 -7.87 15.03 -8.10
CA ASP A 82 -8.05 14.18 -9.28
C ASP A 82 -6.86 13.22 -9.52
N ASP A 83 -5.72 13.47 -8.88
CA ASP A 83 -4.45 12.75 -9.06
C ASP A 83 -3.95 12.12 -7.74
N SER A 84 -4.87 11.51 -6.98
CA SER A 84 -4.59 11.02 -5.62
C SER A 84 -3.50 9.92 -5.57
N ASP A 85 -3.35 9.13 -6.63
CA ASP A 85 -2.31 8.12 -6.75
C ASP A 85 -0.91 8.74 -6.89
N LEU A 86 -0.80 9.80 -7.70
CA LEU A 86 0.45 10.55 -7.86
C LEU A 86 0.87 11.19 -6.55
N PHE A 87 -0.08 11.74 -5.80
CA PHE A 87 0.18 12.29 -4.46
C PHE A 87 0.74 11.23 -3.51
N GLU A 88 0.09 10.06 -3.42
CA GLU A 88 0.52 9.00 -2.50
C GLU A 88 1.87 8.39 -2.90
N ASP A 89 2.11 8.14 -4.17
CA ASP A 89 3.40 7.64 -4.65
C ASP A 89 4.53 8.63 -4.33
N THR A 90 4.31 9.92 -4.61
CA THR A 90 5.27 10.97 -4.29
C THR A 90 5.51 11.07 -2.78
N ARG A 91 4.43 11.06 -1.98
CA ARG A 91 4.51 11.12 -0.52
C ARG A 91 5.28 9.94 0.06
N GLN A 92 5.07 8.73 -0.45
CA GLN A 92 5.81 7.53 -0.03
C GLN A 92 7.30 7.65 -0.39
N LYS A 93 7.64 8.03 -1.62
CA LYS A 93 9.03 8.25 -2.04
C LYS A 93 9.72 9.32 -1.19
N LEU A 94 9.02 10.42 -0.93
CA LEU A 94 9.49 11.51 -0.07
C LEU A 94 9.76 11.02 1.36
N ASN A 95 8.80 10.34 1.98
CA ASN A 95 8.92 9.84 3.34
C ASN A 95 10.04 8.80 3.52
N ALA A 96 10.36 8.03 2.48
CA ALA A 96 11.50 7.11 2.51
C ALA A 96 12.83 7.85 2.66
N VAL A 97 12.98 9.01 2.01
CA VAL A 97 14.17 9.85 2.15
C VAL A 97 14.18 10.58 3.49
N LEU A 98 13.02 11.12 3.91
CA LEU A 98 12.89 11.90 5.14
C LEU A 98 13.04 11.05 6.41
N ALA A 99 12.76 9.75 6.34
CA ALA A 99 12.87 8.82 7.46
C ALA A 99 14.27 8.85 8.10
N PHE A 100 15.34 9.10 7.33
CA PHE A 100 16.71 9.20 7.86
C PHE A 100 17.00 10.51 8.61
N SER A 101 16.11 11.48 8.53
CA SER A 101 16.24 12.80 9.17
C SER A 101 15.19 13.08 10.25
N GLY A 102 14.13 12.28 10.33
CA GLY A 102 13.06 12.40 11.33
C GLY A 102 11.72 12.98 10.84
N PRO A 103 11.67 13.99 9.94
CA PRO A 103 10.40 14.47 9.41
C PRO A 103 9.59 13.38 8.69
N HIS A 104 8.28 13.46 8.80
CA HIS A 104 7.34 12.64 8.05
C HIS A 104 6.21 13.52 7.52
N TYR A 105 5.94 13.42 6.22
CA TYR A 105 4.91 14.16 5.51
C TYR A 105 3.57 13.41 5.52
N THR A 106 2.53 14.09 6.01
CA THR A 106 1.21 13.50 6.28
C THR A 106 0.30 13.51 5.07
N GLN A 107 -0.84 12.82 5.18
CA GLN A 107 -1.92 12.90 4.19
C GLN A 107 -2.64 14.26 4.24
N GLU A 108 -2.60 14.98 5.37
CA GLU A 108 -3.13 16.33 5.50
C GLU A 108 -2.23 17.39 4.85
N GLY A 109 -1.04 17.00 4.39
CA GLY A 109 -0.11 17.91 3.72
C GLY A 109 0.82 18.68 4.64
N ASP A 110 1.02 18.20 5.88
CA ASP A 110 1.93 18.82 6.84
C ASP A 110 3.04 17.84 7.30
N PHE A 111 3.94 18.31 8.15
CA PHE A 111 5.04 17.55 8.70
C PHE A 111 4.88 17.29 10.19
N HIS A 112 5.16 16.07 10.62
CA HIS A 112 5.42 15.74 12.02
C HIS A 112 6.79 15.09 12.21
N HIS A 113 7.30 15.16 13.43
CA HIS A 113 8.62 14.62 13.75
C HIS A 113 8.50 13.17 14.23
N THR A 114 9.33 12.29 13.69
CA THR A 114 9.45 10.88 14.05
C THR A 114 10.91 10.55 14.36
N THR A 115 11.16 9.41 15.01
CA THR A 115 12.53 8.93 15.23
C THR A 115 13.21 8.67 13.88
N ALA A 116 14.50 8.99 13.73
CA ALA A 116 15.24 8.74 12.49
C ALA A 116 15.46 7.23 12.26
N ALA A 117 15.44 6.80 10.99
CA ALA A 117 15.69 5.42 10.58
C ALA A 117 17.19 5.14 10.49
N LYS A 118 17.60 3.92 10.84
CA LYS A 118 18.99 3.48 10.76
C LYS A 118 19.28 2.67 9.51
N THR A 119 18.26 2.04 8.93
CA THR A 119 18.40 1.16 7.76
C THR A 119 17.44 1.56 6.65
N ILE A 120 17.75 1.11 5.42
CA ILE A 120 16.88 1.27 4.25
C ILE A 120 15.53 0.59 4.49
N ASP A 121 15.52 -0.58 5.14
CA ASP A 121 14.30 -1.30 5.44
C ASP A 121 13.41 -0.55 6.43
N GLU A 122 13.98 0.02 7.51
CA GLU A 122 13.24 0.87 8.45
C GLU A 122 12.65 2.10 7.74
N ALA A 123 13.42 2.72 6.84
CA ALA A 123 12.98 3.87 6.08
C ALA A 123 11.80 3.52 5.15
N HIS A 124 11.90 2.42 4.42
CA HIS A 124 10.81 1.92 3.58
C HIS A 124 9.58 1.54 4.40
N GLN A 125 9.75 0.87 5.55
CA GLN A 125 8.62 0.50 6.41
C GLN A 125 7.85 1.72 6.92
N ARG A 126 8.55 2.80 7.30
CA ARG A 126 7.91 4.04 7.77
C ARG A 126 7.28 4.86 6.65
N ALA A 127 7.87 4.82 5.47
CA ALA A 127 7.36 5.51 4.30
C ALA A 127 6.07 4.88 3.75
N LYS A 128 5.93 3.57 3.94
CA LYS A 128 4.80 2.80 3.45
C LYS A 128 3.54 3.07 4.25
N THR A 129 2.60 3.76 3.64
CA THR A 129 1.19 3.54 3.94
C THR A 129 0.68 2.42 3.06
N LEU A 130 0.56 1.22 3.64
CA LEU A 130 -0.09 0.05 3.02
C LEU A 130 -1.36 0.45 2.25
N GLN A 131 -2.11 1.42 2.79
CA GLN A 131 -3.36 1.93 2.26
C GLN A 131 -3.29 2.55 0.86
N GLY A 132 -2.18 3.17 0.44
CA GLY A 132 -2.12 3.94 -0.82
C GLY A 132 -2.47 3.12 -2.06
N LYS A 133 -1.89 1.92 -2.20
CA LYS A 133 -2.13 1.02 -3.34
C LYS A 133 -3.49 0.27 -3.28
N PHE A 134 -4.16 0.30 -2.13
CA PHE A 134 -5.48 -0.29 -1.95
C PHE A 134 -6.59 0.76 -1.80
N ARG A 135 -6.28 2.07 -1.98
CA ARG A 135 -7.28 3.13 -1.88
C ARG A 135 -8.40 2.89 -2.89
N GLY A 136 -9.65 3.05 -2.44
CA GLY A 136 -10.85 2.73 -3.20
C GLY A 136 -11.29 1.26 -3.13
N ARG A 137 -10.43 0.35 -2.67
CA ARG A 137 -10.79 -1.07 -2.45
C ARG A 137 -11.03 -1.31 -0.96
N ARG A 138 -12.20 -1.86 -0.61
CA ARG A 138 -12.49 -2.28 0.78
C ARG A 138 -11.68 -3.54 1.08
N ILE A 139 -10.49 -3.40 1.66
CA ILE A 139 -9.68 -4.55 2.12
C ILE A 139 -10.12 -4.96 3.53
N HIS A 140 -10.30 -6.26 3.72
CA HIS A 140 -10.76 -6.86 4.96
C HIS A 140 -9.60 -6.97 5.97
N ALA A 141 -9.86 -6.73 7.26
CA ALA A 141 -8.82 -6.67 8.29
C ALA A 141 -7.98 -7.96 8.40
N GLU A 142 -8.59 -9.14 8.20
CA GLU A 142 -7.85 -10.41 8.16
C GLU A 142 -6.80 -10.46 7.03
N VAL A 143 -7.04 -9.81 5.89
CA VAL A 143 -6.02 -9.72 4.82
C VAL A 143 -4.83 -8.90 5.30
N GLU A 144 -5.07 -7.75 5.93
CA GLU A 144 -3.99 -6.93 6.47
C GLU A 144 -3.19 -7.65 7.55
N LYS A 145 -3.87 -8.43 8.41
CA LYS A 145 -3.25 -9.23 9.47
C LYS A 145 -2.22 -10.22 8.94
N TYR A 146 -2.55 -10.95 7.87
CA TYR A 146 -1.67 -11.99 7.33
C TYR A 146 -0.64 -11.49 6.31
N CYS A 147 -0.83 -10.34 5.68
CA CYS A 147 0.05 -9.87 4.59
C CYS A 147 0.93 -8.67 4.94
N ARG A 148 0.71 -8.04 6.11
CA ARG A 148 1.42 -6.82 6.48
C ARG A 148 2.95 -6.96 6.38
N PRO A 149 3.59 -8.02 6.92
CA PRO A 149 5.05 -8.17 6.81
C PRO A 149 5.56 -8.20 5.37
N GLU A 150 4.87 -8.92 4.48
CA GLU A 150 5.26 -9.18 3.09
C GLU A 150 5.05 -7.94 2.23
N LEU A 151 3.92 -7.24 2.42
CA LEU A 151 3.64 -5.97 1.76
C LEU A 151 4.66 -4.89 2.17
N LEU A 152 5.08 -4.88 3.43
CA LEU A 152 6.15 -4.03 3.93
C LEU A 152 7.52 -4.33 3.30
N GLN A 153 7.71 -5.51 2.72
CA GLN A 153 8.94 -5.90 2.00
C GLN A 153 8.78 -5.86 0.45
N GLN A 154 7.65 -5.38 -0.08
CA GLN A 154 7.33 -5.45 -1.52
C GLN A 154 7.29 -6.89 -2.07
N ASN A 155 7.10 -7.87 -1.20
CA ASN A 155 7.01 -9.27 -1.59
C ASN A 155 5.55 -9.63 -1.86
N TYR A 156 4.95 -8.97 -2.85
CA TYR A 156 3.52 -9.07 -3.17
C TYR A 156 3.05 -10.50 -3.42
N PHE A 157 3.92 -11.33 -4.01
CA PHE A 157 3.67 -12.76 -4.17
C PHE A 157 3.44 -13.47 -2.83
N HIS A 158 4.35 -13.27 -1.88
CA HIS A 158 4.22 -13.88 -0.56
C HIS A 158 3.04 -13.29 0.20
N ALA A 159 2.74 -11.99 0.01
CA ALA A 159 1.56 -11.37 0.58
C ALA A 159 0.27 -12.12 0.15
N VAL A 160 0.07 -12.34 -1.15
CA VAL A 160 -1.09 -13.09 -1.66
C VAL A 160 -1.14 -14.51 -1.09
N PHE A 161 0.02 -15.17 -1.00
CA PHE A 161 0.12 -16.53 -0.46
C PHE A 161 -0.28 -16.60 1.02
N GLU A 162 0.21 -15.67 1.85
CA GLU A 162 -0.14 -15.59 3.27
C GLU A 162 -1.61 -15.18 3.49
N ALA A 163 -2.16 -14.27 2.69
CA ALA A 163 -3.60 -13.96 2.73
C ALA A 163 -4.46 -15.21 2.47
N SER A 164 -4.09 -16.00 1.46
CA SER A 164 -4.80 -17.23 1.11
C SER A 164 -4.76 -18.27 2.23
N LYS A 165 -3.61 -18.41 2.91
CA LYS A 165 -3.50 -19.23 4.11
C LYS A 165 -4.39 -18.71 5.25
N GLY A 166 -4.41 -17.39 5.46
CA GLY A 166 -5.30 -16.75 6.43
C GLY A 166 -6.76 -17.04 6.16
N LEU A 167 -7.18 -17.03 4.89
CA LEU A 167 -8.54 -17.40 4.49
C LEU A 167 -8.87 -18.87 4.81
N ALA A 168 -7.96 -19.80 4.49
CA ALA A 168 -8.13 -21.21 4.84
C ALA A 168 -8.19 -21.40 6.37
N GLN A 169 -7.31 -20.72 7.12
CA GLN A 169 -7.29 -20.76 8.57
C GLN A 169 -8.61 -20.29 9.18
N ARG A 170 -9.16 -19.19 8.67
CA ARG A 170 -10.45 -18.66 9.12
C ARG A 170 -11.59 -19.65 8.90
N ILE A 171 -11.60 -20.37 7.78
CA ILE A 171 -12.59 -21.42 7.52
C ILE A 171 -12.49 -22.53 8.58
N ARG A 172 -11.27 -22.97 8.93
CA ARG A 172 -11.06 -23.97 10.00
C ARG A 172 -11.58 -23.48 11.34
N GLU A 173 -11.28 -22.23 11.69
CA GLU A 173 -11.71 -21.63 12.95
C GLU A 173 -13.24 -21.53 13.05
N LEU A 174 -13.92 -21.14 11.97
CA LEU A 174 -15.38 -21.02 11.94
C LEU A 174 -16.09 -22.39 11.91
N SER A 175 -15.52 -23.38 11.22
CA SER A 175 -16.16 -24.69 11.00
C SER A 175 -15.75 -25.77 11.99
N GLY A 176 -14.61 -25.62 12.66
CA GLY A 176 -13.97 -26.67 13.45
C GLY A 176 -13.42 -27.83 12.62
N ILE A 177 -13.27 -27.66 11.29
CA ILE A 177 -12.81 -28.71 10.38
C ILE A 177 -11.35 -28.53 10.01
N ASP A 178 -10.58 -29.58 10.26
CA ASP A 178 -9.24 -29.71 9.70
C ASP A 178 -9.29 -30.15 8.23
N GLY A 179 -8.40 -29.57 7.44
CA GLY A 179 -8.29 -29.80 6.00
C GLY A 179 -7.58 -28.65 5.31
N ASP A 180 -7.40 -28.75 3.99
CA ASP A 180 -6.83 -27.66 3.21
C ASP A 180 -7.32 -27.66 1.76
N GLY A 181 -7.24 -26.49 1.11
CA GLY A 181 -7.64 -26.28 -0.28
C GLY A 181 -9.08 -26.72 -0.56
N ALA A 182 -9.27 -27.38 -1.71
CA ALA A 182 -10.61 -27.79 -2.16
C ALA A 182 -11.31 -28.76 -1.20
N ALA A 183 -10.57 -29.69 -0.60
CA ALA A 183 -11.13 -30.69 0.31
C ALA A 183 -11.75 -30.04 1.57
N LEU A 184 -11.13 -28.98 2.10
CA LEU A 184 -11.70 -28.22 3.21
C LEU A 184 -13.02 -27.55 2.79
N VAL A 185 -13.03 -26.91 1.62
CA VAL A 185 -14.21 -26.19 1.12
C VAL A 185 -15.37 -27.15 0.85
N ASP A 186 -15.10 -28.27 0.19
CA ASP A 186 -16.15 -29.27 -0.14
C ASP A 186 -16.78 -29.86 1.12
N LYS A 187 -15.99 -30.07 2.18
CA LYS A 187 -16.50 -30.59 3.46
C LYS A 187 -17.32 -29.54 4.21
N VAL A 188 -16.91 -28.27 4.19
CA VAL A 188 -17.52 -27.20 4.99
C VAL A 188 -18.76 -26.60 4.31
N PHE A 189 -18.74 -26.43 3.00
CA PHE A 189 -19.74 -25.69 2.22
C PHE A 189 -20.49 -26.59 1.23
N SER A 190 -20.70 -27.87 1.57
CA SER A 190 -21.56 -28.74 0.77
C SER A 190 -23.01 -28.25 0.83
N VAL A 191 -23.79 -28.37 -0.25
CA VAL A 191 -25.20 -27.94 -0.21
C VAL A 191 -26.10 -28.91 0.54
N GLU A 192 -25.76 -30.21 0.53
CA GLU A 192 -26.58 -31.24 1.16
C GLU A 192 -26.42 -31.25 2.68
N ARG A 193 -25.19 -31.05 3.16
CA ARG A 193 -24.84 -30.99 4.59
C ARG A 193 -23.78 -29.91 4.83
N PRO A 194 -24.13 -28.63 4.66
CA PRO A 194 -23.20 -27.53 4.92
C PRO A 194 -22.90 -27.48 6.41
N ILE A 195 -21.64 -27.30 6.81
CA ILE A 195 -21.28 -26.95 8.20
C ILE A 195 -21.41 -25.44 8.40
N LEU A 196 -21.03 -24.68 7.37
CA LEU A 196 -21.23 -23.24 7.28
C LEU A 196 -22.10 -22.92 6.08
N ALA A 197 -23.02 -21.98 6.24
CA ALA A 197 -23.88 -21.49 5.16
C ALA A 197 -23.68 -19.99 4.92
N PHE A 198 -23.50 -19.60 3.66
CA PHE A 198 -23.45 -18.18 3.22
C PHE A 198 -24.81 -17.48 3.20
N ASN A 199 -25.90 -18.24 3.17
CA ASN A 199 -27.28 -17.75 3.09
C ASN A 199 -28.24 -18.84 3.64
N THR A 200 -29.55 -18.68 3.48
CA THR A 200 -30.53 -19.60 4.09
C THR A 200 -30.66 -20.95 3.39
N LEU A 201 -30.15 -21.09 2.15
CA LEU A 201 -30.26 -22.30 1.31
C LEU A 201 -31.70 -22.78 1.04
N THR A 202 -32.70 -21.92 1.23
CA THR A 202 -34.12 -22.30 1.07
C THR A 202 -34.53 -22.35 -0.40
N SER A 203 -34.07 -21.37 -1.19
CA SER A 203 -34.39 -21.26 -2.63
C SER A 203 -33.29 -21.87 -3.52
N GLU A 204 -33.66 -22.24 -4.76
CA GLU A 204 -32.68 -22.71 -5.75
C GLU A 204 -31.64 -21.63 -6.12
N THR A 205 -32.04 -20.35 -6.07
CA THR A 205 -31.13 -19.22 -6.25
C THR A 205 -30.08 -19.16 -5.15
N GLU A 206 -30.49 -19.28 -3.88
CA GLU A 206 -29.57 -19.26 -2.74
C GLU A 206 -28.63 -20.47 -2.76
N LYS A 207 -29.13 -21.67 -3.10
CA LYS A 207 -28.29 -22.87 -3.27
C LYS A 207 -27.27 -22.68 -4.37
N SER A 208 -27.65 -22.04 -5.49
CA SER A 208 -26.75 -21.76 -6.60
C SER A 208 -25.68 -20.74 -6.22
N GLU A 209 -26.06 -19.67 -5.51
CA GLU A 209 -25.13 -18.67 -4.99
C GLU A 209 -24.13 -19.30 -4.01
N HIS A 210 -24.60 -20.15 -3.10
CA HIS A 210 -23.75 -20.87 -2.15
C HIS A 210 -22.72 -21.75 -2.87
N LYS A 211 -23.14 -22.53 -3.87
CA LYS A 211 -22.23 -23.31 -4.72
C LYS A 211 -21.23 -22.41 -5.46
N GLY A 212 -21.68 -21.25 -5.92
CA GLY A 212 -20.84 -20.25 -6.57
C GLY A 212 -19.71 -19.78 -5.66
N PHE A 213 -20.02 -19.36 -4.43
CA PHE A 213 -19.00 -18.93 -3.48
C PHE A 213 -18.07 -20.05 -3.03
N ALA A 214 -18.59 -21.26 -2.81
CA ALA A 214 -17.74 -22.44 -2.57
C ALA A 214 -16.79 -22.69 -3.75
N SER A 215 -17.25 -22.53 -4.99
CA SER A 215 -16.41 -22.68 -6.18
C SER A 215 -15.35 -21.58 -6.28
N LEU A 216 -15.69 -20.32 -5.93
CA LEU A 216 -14.73 -19.22 -5.87
C LEU A 216 -13.63 -19.46 -4.82
N LEU A 217 -13.98 -19.96 -3.64
CA LEU A 217 -13.00 -20.35 -2.61
C LEU A 217 -12.03 -21.41 -3.15
N LYS A 218 -12.55 -22.45 -3.81
CA LYS A 218 -11.72 -23.50 -4.42
C LYS A 218 -10.80 -22.94 -5.51
N GLY A 219 -11.34 -22.11 -6.39
CA GLY A 219 -10.58 -21.46 -7.45
C GLY A 219 -9.49 -20.56 -6.90
N CYS A 220 -9.79 -19.77 -5.87
CA CYS A 220 -8.82 -18.93 -5.18
C CYS A 220 -7.66 -19.74 -4.59
N PHE A 221 -7.96 -20.82 -3.84
CA PHE A 221 -6.91 -21.68 -3.30
C PHE A 221 -6.09 -22.39 -4.38
N ALA A 222 -6.73 -22.84 -5.46
CA ALA A 222 -6.03 -23.49 -6.58
C ALA A 222 -5.09 -22.51 -7.31
N ALA A 223 -5.55 -21.28 -7.58
CA ALA A 223 -4.77 -20.25 -8.26
C ALA A 223 -3.55 -19.82 -7.43
N VAL A 224 -3.69 -19.72 -6.10
CA VAL A 224 -2.62 -19.25 -5.21
C VAL A 224 -1.67 -20.35 -4.77
N ARG A 225 -2.08 -21.63 -4.77
CA ARG A 225 -1.28 -22.74 -4.21
C ARG A 225 0.02 -23.05 -4.96
N ASN A 226 0.17 -22.69 -6.23
CA ASN A 226 1.39 -22.98 -6.97
C ASN A 226 1.70 -22.09 -8.19
N PRO A 227 1.90 -20.77 -8.05
CA PRO A 227 2.22 -19.93 -9.20
C PRO A 227 3.69 -20.06 -9.64
N LEU A 228 4.58 -20.55 -8.76
CA LEU A 228 6.01 -20.81 -9.08
C LEU A 228 6.24 -22.07 -9.93
N ALA A 229 5.25 -22.95 -10.11
CA ALA A 229 5.36 -24.04 -11.06
C ALA A 229 5.23 -23.59 -12.51
N HIS A 230 4.72 -22.37 -12.76
CA HIS A 230 4.45 -21.90 -14.10
C HIS A 230 5.51 -20.90 -14.60
N GLU A 231 6.08 -20.02 -13.74
CA GLU A 231 7.21 -19.14 -14.12
C GLU A 231 8.10 -18.73 -12.90
N PRO A 232 9.41 -18.46 -13.10
CA PRO A 232 10.30 -17.88 -12.08
C PRO A 232 9.78 -16.55 -11.50
N LYS A 233 10.04 -16.31 -10.19
CA LYS A 233 9.68 -15.06 -9.47
C LYS A 233 10.10 -13.78 -10.20
N LEU A 234 11.22 -13.83 -10.94
CA LEU A 234 11.75 -12.70 -11.72
C LEU A 234 10.85 -12.29 -12.90
N LEU A 235 10.06 -13.22 -13.45
CA LEU A 235 9.20 -13.01 -14.62
C LEU A 235 7.76 -12.64 -14.24
N TRP A 236 7.38 -12.78 -12.96
CA TRP A 236 6.05 -12.45 -12.48
C TRP A 236 5.83 -10.92 -12.48
N LYS A 237 4.95 -10.45 -13.36
CA LYS A 237 4.56 -9.02 -13.48
C LYS A 237 3.53 -8.57 -12.43
N GLY A 238 3.33 -9.33 -11.36
CA GLY A 238 2.09 -9.31 -10.59
C GLY A 238 1.98 -8.33 -9.42
N GLU A 239 2.56 -7.13 -9.51
CA GLU A 239 2.18 -6.07 -8.57
C GLU A 239 0.68 -5.71 -8.71
N ASP A 240 0.20 -5.57 -9.94
CA ASP A 240 -1.23 -5.32 -10.22
C ASP A 240 -2.09 -6.55 -9.88
N ASP A 241 -1.63 -7.74 -10.29
CA ASP A 241 -2.32 -9.00 -9.97
C ASP A 241 -2.48 -9.19 -8.46
N ALA A 242 -1.48 -8.82 -7.65
CA ALA A 242 -1.53 -8.96 -6.20
C ALA A 242 -2.65 -8.13 -5.58
N ALA A 243 -2.88 -6.91 -6.07
CA ALA A 243 -3.94 -6.08 -5.56
C ALA A 243 -5.32 -6.70 -5.83
N ASP A 244 -5.51 -7.30 -7.00
CA ASP A 244 -6.76 -7.97 -7.37
C ASP A 244 -6.94 -9.30 -6.63
N TYR A 245 -5.88 -10.09 -6.45
CA TYR A 245 -5.90 -11.28 -5.60
C TYR A 245 -6.29 -10.94 -4.16
N LEU A 246 -5.65 -9.94 -3.56
CA LEU A 246 -5.96 -9.51 -2.19
C LEU A 246 -7.38 -8.96 -2.08
N SER A 247 -7.90 -8.36 -3.15
CA SER A 247 -9.29 -7.88 -3.21
C SER A 247 -10.30 -9.02 -3.30
N LEU A 248 -10.01 -10.07 -4.08
CA LEU A 248 -10.80 -11.29 -4.12
C LEU A 248 -10.79 -11.98 -2.75
N ILE A 249 -9.63 -12.18 -2.15
CA ILE A 249 -9.50 -12.80 -0.82
C ILE A 249 -10.24 -11.95 0.22
N SER A 250 -10.16 -10.62 0.11
CA SER A 250 -10.93 -9.71 0.94
C SER A 250 -12.44 -9.85 0.76
N LEU A 251 -12.94 -10.06 -0.46
CA LEU A 251 -14.36 -10.32 -0.72
C LEU A 251 -14.81 -11.62 -0.07
N LEU A 252 -14.00 -12.67 -0.18
CA LEU A 252 -14.28 -13.98 0.40
C LEU A 252 -14.30 -13.92 1.92
N HIS A 253 -13.39 -13.17 2.55
CA HIS A 253 -13.47 -12.92 3.99
C HIS A 253 -14.76 -12.22 4.40
N ARG A 254 -15.22 -11.21 3.65
CA ARG A 254 -16.52 -10.56 3.95
C ARG A 254 -17.68 -11.55 3.86
N LYS A 255 -17.67 -12.43 2.87
CA LYS A 255 -18.69 -13.47 2.75
C LYS A 255 -18.65 -14.47 3.91
N LEU A 256 -17.47 -14.72 4.49
CA LEU A 256 -17.35 -15.49 5.72
C LEU A 256 -17.84 -14.74 6.96
N ASP A 257 -17.80 -13.40 6.99
CA ASP A 257 -18.40 -12.62 8.09
C ASP A 257 -19.90 -12.87 8.20
N ASP A 258 -20.56 -13.06 7.04
CA ASP A 258 -21.99 -13.28 6.94
C ASP A 258 -22.38 -14.76 7.14
N CYS A 259 -21.41 -15.68 7.29
CA CYS A 259 -21.69 -17.11 7.44
C CYS A 259 -22.31 -17.46 8.80
N VAL A 260 -23.21 -18.42 8.77
CA VAL A 260 -23.79 -19.03 9.99
C VAL A 260 -23.47 -20.52 10.08
N GLY A 261 -23.23 -20.98 11.31
CA GLY A 261 -23.12 -22.41 11.59
C GLY A 261 -24.49 -23.08 11.52
N THR A 262 -24.57 -24.19 10.80
CA THR A 262 -25.84 -24.89 10.52
C THR A 262 -26.16 -26.01 11.53
N GLY A 263 -25.23 -26.29 12.45
CA GLY A 263 -25.34 -27.37 13.44
C GLY A 263 -24.93 -28.76 12.92
N PHE A 264 -24.61 -28.90 11.63
CA PHE A 264 -24.01 -30.13 11.11
C PHE A 264 -22.59 -30.31 11.66
N LYS A 265 -22.25 -31.54 12.03
CA LYS A 265 -20.92 -31.94 12.50
C LYS A 265 -20.25 -32.87 11.48
N PRO A 266 -18.90 -32.88 11.42
CA PRO A 266 -18.13 -33.70 10.49
C PRO A 266 -18.39 -35.20 10.59
#